data_AF-A0A7J4S607-F1
#
_entry.id   AF-A0A7J4S607-F1
#
_cell.length_a   1.000
_cell.length_b   1.000
_cell.length_c   1.000
_cell.angle_alpha   90.00
_cell.angle_beta   90.00
_cell.angle_gamma   90.00
#
_symmetry.space_group_name_H-M   'P 1'
#
loop_
_entity.id
_entity.type
_entity.pdbx_description
1 polymer ?
#
loop_
_entity_poly.entity_id
_entity_poly.type
_entity_poly.pdbx_seq_one_letter_code
_entity_poly.pdbx_strand_id
1 'polypeptide(L)'
;MILGYVDASHRLYDMGFGTLKMKVRVESEGGAQRVVFSKASGEGEVSYRVLAGADVTASLAMDHDGHPVPLLRPVPGRAYRHEAGLLFVADPPRRDPEDPGFFLVQVRAMPSAVRFFFEDQEGTEVVSVPHDEILRVAPADRTATIYVTAESVALPKEKIAYALELAPGSRAGPLLTGLPLSR
;
A
#
# COMPACT_ATOMS: atom_id res chain seq x y z
N MET A 1 6.25 2.26 7.19
CA MET A 1 5.38 1.72 6.14
C MET A 1 4.15 1.08 6.77
N ILE A 2 3.01 1.11 6.09
CA ILE A 2 1.79 0.39 6.47
C ILE A 2 1.48 -0.64 5.39
N LEU A 3 1.37 -1.90 5.79
CA LEU A 3 0.79 -2.99 5.00
C LEU A 3 -0.48 -3.45 5.72
N GLY A 4 -1.59 -3.52 5.01
CA GLY A 4 -2.83 -4.01 5.61
C GLY A 4 -4.05 -3.61 4.80
N TYR A 5 -5.11 -3.19 5.49
CA TYR A 5 -6.41 -2.99 4.85
C TYR A 5 -7.04 -1.65 5.18
N VAL A 6 -7.93 -1.19 4.32
CA VAL A 6 -8.81 -0.04 4.52
C VAL A 6 -10.26 -0.43 4.23
N ASP A 7 -11.22 0.06 5.02
CA ASP A 7 -12.66 -0.16 4.81
C ASP A 7 -13.37 1.04 4.17
N ALA A 8 -14.67 0.90 3.84
CA ALA A 8 -15.53 1.96 3.33
C ALA A 8 -15.62 3.20 4.25
N SER A 9 -15.37 3.02 5.55
CA SER A 9 -15.30 4.09 6.54
C SER A 9 -13.89 4.68 6.70
N HIS A 10 -12.99 4.34 5.78
CA HIS A 10 -11.60 4.76 5.69
C HIS A 10 -10.72 4.28 6.84
N ARG A 11 -11.15 3.33 7.67
CA ARG A 11 -10.39 2.85 8.82
C ARG A 11 -9.27 1.94 8.37
N LEU A 12 -8.09 2.13 8.95
CA LEU A 12 -6.90 1.34 8.68
C LEU A 12 -6.78 0.15 9.62
N TYR A 13 -6.37 -0.98 9.06
CA TYR A 13 -6.09 -2.24 9.73
C TYR A 13 -4.71 -2.74 9.31
N ASP A 14 -4.00 -3.41 10.22
CA ASP A 14 -2.80 -4.15 9.85
C ASP A 14 -3.13 -5.47 9.13
N MET A 15 -2.09 -6.16 8.66
CA MET A 15 -2.20 -7.48 8.01
C MET A 15 -2.86 -8.57 8.88
N GLY A 16 -2.88 -8.40 10.20
CA GLY A 16 -3.55 -9.28 11.16
C GLY A 16 -5.00 -8.90 11.47
N PHE A 17 -5.57 -7.92 10.74
CA PHE A 17 -6.89 -7.32 10.99
C PHE A 17 -6.98 -6.55 12.33
N GLY A 18 -5.84 -6.19 12.94
CA GLY A 18 -5.79 -5.29 14.07
C GLY A 18 -6.09 -3.86 13.62
N THR A 19 -7.04 -3.17 14.27
CA THR A 19 -7.30 -1.76 13.95
C THR A 19 -6.10 -0.89 14.37
N LEU A 20 -5.62 -0.07 13.45
CA LEU A 20 -4.55 0.89 13.71
C LEU A 20 -5.06 2.16 14.42
N LYS A 21 -6.37 2.26 14.67
CA LYS A 21 -7.05 3.48 15.18
C LYS A 21 -6.74 4.72 14.33
N MET A 22 -6.49 4.51 13.05
CA MET A 22 -6.21 5.54 12.06
C MET A 22 -7.21 5.43 10.92
N LYS A 23 -7.35 6.51 10.16
CA LYS A 23 -8.07 6.55 8.90
C LYS A 23 -7.17 7.07 7.78
N VAL A 24 -7.38 6.58 6.57
CA VAL A 24 -6.79 7.13 5.33
C VAL A 24 -7.87 7.28 4.28
N ARG A 25 -7.94 8.45 3.66
CA ARG A 25 -8.86 8.73 2.56
C ARG A 25 -8.20 9.61 1.51
N VAL A 26 -8.64 9.44 0.26
CA VAL A 26 -8.25 10.31 -0.84
C VAL A 26 -9.39 11.27 -1.12
N GLU A 27 -9.15 12.56 -0.93
CA GLU A 27 -10.10 13.62 -1.27
C GLU A 27 -9.80 14.18 -2.64
N SER A 28 -10.85 14.65 -3.33
CA SER A 28 -10.74 15.37 -4.59
C SER A 28 -11.61 16.62 -4.52
N GLU A 29 -10.99 17.79 -4.59
CA GLU A 29 -11.68 19.09 -4.57
C GLU A 29 -11.11 19.98 -5.68
N GLY A 30 -11.97 20.52 -6.55
CA GLY A 30 -11.55 21.42 -7.63
C GLY A 30 -10.53 20.81 -8.62
N GLY A 31 -10.49 19.48 -8.74
CA GLY A 31 -9.51 18.75 -9.56
C GLY A 31 -8.15 18.52 -8.88
N ALA A 32 -7.93 19.06 -7.69
CA ALA A 32 -6.78 18.73 -6.85
C ALA A 32 -7.11 17.52 -5.96
N GLN A 33 -6.18 16.59 -5.85
CA GLN A 33 -6.32 15.43 -4.95
C GLN A 33 -5.41 15.57 -3.73
N ARG A 34 -5.88 15.07 -2.58
CA ARG A 34 -5.12 15.03 -1.33
C ARG A 34 -5.27 13.66 -0.67
N VAL A 35 -4.19 13.17 -0.08
CA VAL A 35 -4.23 12.00 0.81
C VAL A 35 -4.29 12.51 2.24
N VAL A 36 -5.33 12.11 2.96
CA VAL A 36 -5.61 12.56 4.33
C VAL A 36 -5.46 11.39 5.29
N PHE A 37 -4.64 11.58 6.32
CA PHE A 37 -4.48 10.69 7.44
C PHE A 37 -5.05 11.35 8.70
N SER A 38 -5.80 10.61 9.51
CA SER A 38 -6.33 11.11 10.78
C SER A 38 -6.48 9.98 11.79
N LYS A 39 -6.62 10.31 13.07
CA LYS A 39 -7.04 9.31 14.06
C LYS A 39 -8.48 8.90 13.81
N ALA A 40 -8.83 7.67 14.19
CA ALA A 40 -10.20 7.18 14.11
C ALA A 40 -11.20 8.03 14.93
N SER A 41 -10.72 8.74 15.97
CA SER A 41 -11.48 9.71 16.76
C SER A 41 -11.78 11.03 16.03
N GLY A 42 -11.16 11.29 14.87
CA GLY A 42 -11.28 12.54 14.12
C GLY A 42 -10.26 13.62 14.47
N GLU A 43 -9.38 13.37 15.45
CA GLU A 43 -8.32 14.31 15.83
C GLU A 43 -7.04 14.15 14.99
N GLY A 44 -6.27 15.25 14.87
CA GLY A 44 -4.91 15.21 14.34
C GLY A 44 -4.83 14.91 12.86
N GLU A 45 -5.71 15.52 12.06
CA GLU A 45 -5.70 15.37 10.60
C GLU A 45 -4.42 15.95 9.99
N VAL A 46 -3.78 15.17 9.12
CA VAL A 46 -2.66 15.59 8.28
C VAL A 46 -3.01 15.27 6.83
N SER A 47 -2.83 16.26 5.96
CA SER A 47 -3.27 16.19 4.57
C SER A 47 -2.12 16.52 3.64
N TYR A 48 -1.83 15.63 2.70
CA TYR A 48 -0.73 15.76 1.74
C TYR A 48 -1.26 15.92 0.33
N ARG A 49 -0.71 16.86 -0.44
CA ARG A 49 -1.10 17.00 -1.85
C ARG A 49 -0.65 15.77 -2.65
N VAL A 50 -1.51 15.28 -3.53
CA VAL A 50 -1.16 14.29 -4.54
C VAL A 50 -0.38 14.98 -5.66
N LEU A 51 0.81 14.47 -5.93
CA LEU A 51 1.72 14.91 -6.99
C LEU A 51 1.47 14.15 -8.29
N ALA A 52 1.12 12.87 -8.19
CA ALA A 52 0.75 12.02 -9.32
C ALA A 52 -0.15 10.87 -8.87
N GLY A 53 -0.99 10.37 -9.78
CA GLY A 53 -1.77 9.15 -9.59
C GLY A 53 -1.76 8.29 -10.84
N ALA A 54 -1.75 6.97 -10.69
CA ALA A 54 -1.79 6.05 -11.81
C ALA A 54 -2.51 4.73 -11.46
N ASP A 55 -3.24 4.19 -12.43
CA ASP A 55 -3.86 2.87 -12.32
C ASP A 55 -2.82 1.81 -12.72
N VAL A 56 -2.48 0.96 -11.75
CA VAL A 56 -1.39 0.00 -11.80
C VAL A 56 -1.78 -1.30 -11.10
N THR A 57 -1.08 -2.38 -11.40
CA THR A 57 -1.06 -3.60 -10.61
C THR A 57 0.13 -3.53 -9.67
N ALA A 58 -0.12 -3.68 -8.37
CA ALA A 58 0.93 -3.73 -7.35
C ALA A 58 1.19 -5.16 -6.90
N SER A 59 2.47 -5.49 -6.69
CA SER A 59 2.91 -6.67 -5.93
C SER A 59 4.02 -6.28 -4.96
N LEU A 60 4.14 -6.99 -3.86
CA LEU A 60 5.13 -6.70 -2.82
C LEU A 60 5.85 -7.98 -2.43
N ALA A 61 7.17 -7.92 -2.37
CA ALA A 61 7.99 -8.96 -1.78
C ALA A 61 8.88 -8.38 -0.68
N MET A 62 9.13 -9.17 0.35
CA MET A 62 10.16 -8.94 1.33
C MET A 62 11.46 -9.57 0.83
N ASP A 63 12.54 -8.81 0.77
CA ASP A 63 13.87 -9.31 0.46
C ASP A 63 14.51 -9.86 1.74
N HIS A 64 14.65 -11.18 1.79
CA HIS A 64 15.32 -11.90 2.86
C HIS A 64 16.66 -12.43 2.35
N ASP A 65 17.72 -11.64 2.53
CA ASP A 65 19.09 -11.97 2.10
C ASP A 65 19.18 -12.42 0.63
N GLY A 66 18.55 -11.68 -0.28
CA GLY A 66 18.51 -11.98 -1.72
C GLY A 66 17.40 -12.94 -2.14
N HIS A 67 16.60 -13.44 -1.20
CA HIS A 67 15.45 -14.30 -1.47
C HIS A 67 14.15 -13.50 -1.34
N PRO A 68 13.47 -13.18 -2.45
CA PRO A 68 12.19 -12.49 -2.39
C PRO A 68 11.11 -13.42 -1.85
N VAL A 69 10.55 -13.06 -0.69
CA VAL A 69 9.38 -13.70 -0.07
C VAL A 69 8.14 -12.88 -0.45
N PRO A 70 7.24 -13.41 -1.31
CA PRO A 70 6.04 -12.69 -1.72
C PRO A 70 5.13 -12.39 -0.54
N LEU A 71 4.70 -11.13 -0.40
CA LEU A 71 3.78 -10.68 0.63
C LEU A 71 2.43 -10.23 0.07
N LEU A 72 2.42 -9.54 -1.07
CA LEU A 72 1.20 -9.12 -1.77
C LEU A 72 1.19 -9.75 -3.15
N ARG A 73 0.19 -10.58 -3.44
CA ARG A 73 -0.08 -11.07 -4.80
C ARG A 73 -0.37 -9.89 -5.73
N PRO A 74 -0.03 -9.98 -7.03
CA PRO A 74 -0.37 -8.94 -8.00
C PRO A 74 -1.85 -8.58 -7.94
N VAL A 75 -2.15 -7.33 -7.62
CA VAL A 75 -3.52 -6.82 -7.47
C VAL A 75 -3.67 -5.48 -8.19
N PRO A 76 -4.66 -5.33 -9.09
CA PRO A 76 -4.99 -4.03 -9.68
C PRO A 76 -5.42 -3.02 -8.61
N GLY A 77 -5.16 -1.74 -8.86
CA GLY A 77 -5.60 -0.65 -8.01
C GLY A 77 -5.06 0.68 -8.48
N ARG A 78 -5.08 1.65 -7.58
CA ARG A 78 -4.61 3.00 -7.85
C ARG A 78 -3.51 3.40 -6.87
N ALA A 79 -2.38 3.82 -7.44
CA ALA A 79 -1.27 4.37 -6.68
C ALA A 79 -1.29 5.91 -6.73
N TYR A 80 -0.93 6.53 -5.62
CA TYR A 80 -0.86 7.96 -5.40
C TYR A 80 0.51 8.31 -4.85
N ARG A 81 1.29 9.08 -5.60
CA ARG A 81 2.46 9.78 -5.08
C ARG A 81 1.97 11.07 -4.44
N HIS A 82 2.11 11.21 -3.13
CA HIS A 82 1.77 12.42 -2.38
C HIS A 82 3.00 13.00 -1.70
N GLU A 83 2.97 14.24 -1.20
CA GLU A 83 4.16 14.92 -0.67
C GLU A 83 4.97 14.08 0.35
N ALA A 84 4.30 13.40 1.27
CA ALA A 84 4.95 12.56 2.29
C ALA A 84 5.28 11.11 1.88
N GLY A 85 4.94 10.65 0.67
CA GLY A 85 5.18 9.25 0.33
C GLY A 85 4.36 8.71 -0.85
N LEU A 86 4.09 7.42 -0.81
CA LEU A 86 3.27 6.69 -1.77
C LEU A 86 2.15 5.94 -1.04
N LEU A 87 0.95 5.98 -1.61
CA LEU A 87 -0.21 5.20 -1.17
C LEU A 87 -0.70 4.38 -2.36
N PHE A 88 -0.84 3.07 -2.20
CA PHE A 88 -1.56 2.21 -3.13
C PHE A 88 -2.82 1.68 -2.45
N VAL A 89 -3.95 1.78 -3.16
CA VAL A 89 -5.24 1.22 -2.74
C VAL A 89 -5.68 0.21 -3.80
N ALA A 90 -5.87 -1.04 -3.40
CA ALA A 90 -6.29 -2.10 -4.30
C ALA A 90 -7.75 -1.90 -4.75
N ASP A 91 -8.02 -2.26 -5.99
CA ASP A 91 -9.35 -2.28 -6.61
C ASP A 91 -9.46 -3.51 -7.53
N PRO A 92 -9.47 -4.72 -6.95
CA PRO A 92 -9.53 -5.94 -7.74
C PRO A 92 -10.94 -6.12 -8.34
N PRO A 93 -11.05 -6.47 -9.64
CA PRO A 93 -12.35 -6.67 -10.27
C PRO A 93 -13.10 -7.93 -9.79
N ARG A 94 -12.39 -8.86 -9.12
CA ARG A 94 -12.93 -10.11 -8.56
C ARG A 94 -12.11 -10.54 -7.36
N ARG A 95 -12.79 -11.11 -6.35
CA ARG A 95 -12.18 -11.78 -5.19
C ARG A 95 -12.56 -13.26 -5.17
N ASP A 96 -11.69 -14.07 -4.59
CA ASP A 96 -11.99 -15.46 -4.24
C ASP A 96 -12.79 -15.47 -2.93
N PRO A 97 -14.01 -16.04 -2.88
CA PRO A 97 -14.78 -16.10 -1.63
C PRO A 97 -14.11 -16.91 -0.51
N GLU A 98 -13.24 -17.86 -0.84
CA GLU A 98 -12.54 -18.70 0.14
C GLU A 98 -11.25 -18.04 0.66
N ASP A 99 -10.61 -17.22 -0.16
CA ASP A 99 -9.39 -16.47 0.15
C ASP A 99 -9.44 -15.06 -0.49
N PRO A 100 -10.26 -14.15 0.07
CA PRO A 100 -10.53 -12.86 -0.57
C PRO A 100 -9.36 -11.88 -0.52
N GLY A 101 -8.37 -12.12 0.35
CA GLY A 101 -7.24 -11.23 0.57
C GLY A 101 -6.09 -11.46 -0.40
N PHE A 102 -5.45 -10.40 -0.89
CA PHE A 102 -4.27 -10.51 -1.75
C PHE A 102 -2.96 -10.63 -0.97
N PHE A 103 -2.95 -10.34 0.33
CA PHE A 103 -1.79 -10.57 1.19
C PHE A 103 -1.60 -12.07 1.48
N LEU A 104 -0.37 -12.56 1.28
CA LEU A 104 0.06 -13.95 1.52
C LEU A 104 0.51 -14.14 2.97
N VAL A 105 -0.36 -13.77 3.91
CA VAL A 105 -0.09 -13.86 5.35
C VAL A 105 -1.17 -14.69 6.02
N GLN A 106 -0.78 -15.43 7.06
CA GLN A 106 -1.74 -16.17 7.84
C GLN A 106 -2.54 -15.19 8.73
N VAL A 107 -3.73 -14.84 8.28
CA VAL A 107 -4.68 -14.03 9.05
C VAL A 107 -5.18 -14.84 10.24
N ARG A 108 -5.05 -14.29 11.45
CA ARG A 108 -5.52 -14.94 12.70
C ARG A 108 -7.01 -14.67 12.99
N ALA A 109 -7.72 -13.98 12.09
CA ALA A 109 -9.14 -13.69 12.21
C ALA A 109 -10.00 -14.88 11.75
N MET A 110 -11.23 -14.94 12.26
CA MET A 110 -12.21 -15.96 11.83
C MET A 110 -12.57 -15.75 10.35
N PRO A 111 -12.70 -16.81 9.53
CA PRO A 111 -13.02 -16.69 8.10
C PRO A 111 -14.29 -15.86 7.82
N SER A 112 -15.31 -15.97 8.67
CA SER A 112 -16.54 -15.18 8.56
C SER A 112 -16.32 -13.68 8.77
N ALA A 113 -15.40 -13.29 9.65
CA ALA A 113 -15.05 -11.89 9.88
C ALA A 113 -14.27 -11.31 8.69
N VAL A 114 -13.36 -12.10 8.12
CA VAL A 114 -12.64 -11.73 6.89
C VAL A 114 -13.61 -11.54 5.74
N ARG A 115 -14.56 -12.46 5.56
CA ARG A 115 -15.59 -12.34 4.52
C ARG A 115 -16.45 -11.09 4.72
N PHE A 116 -16.97 -10.86 5.93
CA PHE A 116 -17.76 -9.68 6.26
C PHE A 116 -16.99 -8.37 5.99
N PHE A 117 -15.69 -8.34 6.27
CA PHE A 117 -14.87 -7.17 5.96
C PHE A 117 -14.84 -6.86 4.45
N PHE A 118 -14.62 -7.87 3.61
CA PHE A 118 -14.52 -7.66 2.17
C PHE A 118 -15.89 -7.47 1.49
N GLU A 119 -16.93 -8.18 1.94
CA GLU A 119 -18.26 -8.15 1.32
C GLU A 119 -19.13 -6.99 1.84
N ASP A 120 -19.17 -6.77 3.16
CA ASP A 120 -20.09 -5.81 3.79
C ASP A 120 -19.44 -4.47 4.13
N GLN A 121 -18.12 -4.45 4.37
CA GLN A 121 -17.39 -3.21 4.66
C GLN A 121 -16.59 -2.67 3.48
N GLU A 122 -16.73 -3.31 2.31
CA GLU A 122 -16.01 -2.96 1.07
C GLU A 122 -14.50 -2.81 1.30
N GLY A 123 -13.96 -3.68 2.16
CA GLY A 123 -12.57 -3.67 2.53
C GLY A 123 -11.63 -3.93 1.35
N THR A 124 -10.45 -3.32 1.37
CA THR A 124 -9.43 -3.54 0.35
C THR A 124 -8.01 -3.40 0.88
N GLU A 125 -7.05 -3.99 0.18
CA GLU A 125 -5.64 -3.94 0.50
C GLU A 125 -5.07 -2.53 0.30
N VAL A 126 -4.20 -2.13 1.22
CA VAL A 126 -3.49 -0.85 1.17
C VAL A 126 -2.00 -1.06 1.44
N VAL A 127 -1.18 -0.33 0.68
CA VAL A 127 0.26 -0.20 0.92
C VAL A 127 0.58 1.28 1.03
N SER A 128 1.06 1.73 2.20
CA SER A 128 1.52 3.10 2.39
C SER A 128 3.00 3.12 2.73
N VAL A 129 3.79 3.78 1.87
CA VAL A 129 5.25 3.88 1.98
C VAL A 129 5.61 5.34 2.24
N PRO A 130 6.08 5.69 3.44
CA PRO A 130 6.66 7.00 3.73
C PRO A 130 7.86 7.30 2.82
N HIS A 131 8.05 8.57 2.47
CA HIS A 131 9.10 8.98 1.54
C HIS A 131 10.51 8.66 2.06
N ASP A 132 10.72 8.82 3.36
CA ASP A 132 11.98 8.54 4.07
C ASP A 132 12.33 7.05 4.13
N GLU A 133 11.36 6.16 3.89
CA GLU A 133 11.61 4.71 3.79
C GLU A 133 11.97 4.26 2.36
N ILE A 134 11.82 5.12 1.35
CA ILE A 134 12.15 4.79 -0.04
C ILE A 134 13.67 4.89 -0.25
N LEU A 135 14.31 3.74 -0.45
CA LEU A 135 15.75 3.65 -0.69
C LEU A 135 16.15 4.10 -2.09
N ARG A 136 15.48 3.49 -3.07
CA ARG A 136 15.77 3.65 -4.49
C ARG A 136 14.63 3.11 -5.33
N VAL A 137 14.55 3.55 -6.57
CA VAL A 137 13.62 3.03 -7.57
C VAL A 137 14.38 2.50 -8.79
N ALA A 138 13.87 1.44 -9.40
CA ALA A 138 14.35 0.88 -10.66
C ALA A 138 13.21 0.98 -11.68
N PRO A 139 13.16 2.05 -12.50
CA PRO A 139 12.16 2.19 -13.53
C PRO A 139 12.44 1.23 -14.69
N ALA A 140 11.42 0.54 -15.18
CA ALA A 140 11.45 -0.19 -16.44
C ALA A 140 10.04 -0.21 -17.05
N ASP A 141 9.93 -0.36 -18.37
CA ASP A 141 8.65 -0.27 -19.08
C ASP A 141 7.63 -1.32 -18.62
N ARG A 142 8.10 -2.54 -18.34
CA ARG A 142 7.26 -3.65 -17.92
C ARG A 142 6.82 -3.48 -16.47
N THR A 143 7.77 -3.23 -15.57
CA THR A 143 7.52 -3.13 -14.13
C THR A 143 8.47 -2.11 -13.55
N ALA A 144 7.96 -1.15 -12.78
CA ALA A 144 8.78 -0.28 -11.96
C ALA A 144 8.90 -0.86 -10.54
N THR A 145 10.11 -0.94 -10.01
CA THR A 145 10.35 -1.46 -8.65
C THR A 145 10.78 -0.34 -7.71
N ILE A 146 10.17 -0.27 -6.53
CA ILE A 146 10.48 0.66 -5.45
C ILE A 146 11.04 -0.17 -4.29
N TYR A 147 12.28 0.10 -3.92
CA TYR A 147 12.96 -0.56 -2.80
C TYR A 147 12.77 0.25 -1.53
N VAL A 148 12.39 -0.41 -0.43
CA VAL A 148 11.95 0.22 0.82
C VAL A 148 12.69 -0.38 2.02
N THR A 149 13.14 0.42 2.98
CA THR A 149 13.84 -0.07 4.20
C THR A 149 12.90 -0.61 5.27
N ALA A 150 11.64 -0.14 5.31
CA ALA A 150 10.59 -0.50 6.26
C ALA A 150 11.09 -0.79 7.70
N GLU A 151 11.96 0.09 8.22
CA GLU A 151 12.53 -0.04 9.57
C GLU A 151 11.45 -0.10 10.65
N SER A 152 10.27 0.48 10.39
CA SER A 152 9.13 0.45 11.31
C SER A 152 8.41 -0.90 11.40
N VAL A 153 8.69 -1.83 10.48
CA VAL A 153 8.05 -3.17 10.39
C VAL A 153 9.05 -4.28 10.77
N ALA A 154 10.35 -4.01 10.68
CA ALA A 154 11.39 -4.98 10.99
C ALA A 154 11.62 -5.14 12.51
N LEU A 155 11.94 -6.37 12.94
CA LEU A 155 12.50 -6.60 14.28
C LEU A 155 13.88 -5.90 14.39
N PRO A 156 14.31 -5.45 15.59
CA PRO A 156 15.51 -4.60 15.80
C PRO A 156 16.86 -5.14 15.29
N LYS A 157 16.92 -6.32 14.65
CA LYS A 157 18.14 -7.01 14.22
C LYS A 157 18.17 -7.39 12.75
N GLU A 158 17.09 -7.19 11.99
CA GLU A 158 17.05 -7.55 10.56
C GLU A 158 16.89 -6.29 9.71
N LYS A 159 17.83 -6.05 8.80
CA LYS A 159 17.65 -5.03 7.75
C LYS A 159 16.78 -5.64 6.66
N ILE A 160 15.47 -5.62 6.90
CA ILE A 160 14.51 -6.17 5.93
C ILE A 160 14.26 -5.12 4.86
N ALA A 161 14.68 -5.39 3.63
CA ALA A 161 14.29 -4.56 2.49
C ALA A 161 12.99 -5.12 1.88
N TYR A 162 12.19 -4.26 1.27
CA TYR A 162 10.99 -4.66 0.54
C TYR A 162 11.07 -4.14 -0.89
N ALA A 163 10.52 -4.90 -1.83
CA ALA A 163 10.39 -4.54 -3.23
C ALA A 163 8.90 -4.41 -3.57
N LEU A 164 8.43 -3.17 -3.73
CA LEU A 164 7.12 -2.85 -4.26
C LEU A 164 7.22 -2.71 -5.77
N GLU A 165 6.56 -3.59 -6.49
CA GLU A 165 6.52 -3.61 -7.95
C GLU A 165 5.20 -3.03 -8.46
N LEU A 166 5.28 -2.14 -9.45
CA LEU A 166 4.14 -1.51 -10.11
C LEU A 166 4.17 -1.81 -11.61
N ALA A 167 3.11 -2.42 -12.11
CA ALA A 167 2.96 -2.78 -13.53
C ALA A 167 1.69 -2.17 -14.15
N PRO A 168 1.69 -1.78 -15.43
CA PRO A 168 2.87 -1.64 -16.27
C PRO A 168 3.72 -0.44 -15.81
N GLY A 169 5.04 -0.59 -15.83
CA GLY A 169 5.96 0.45 -15.38
C GLY A 169 5.87 1.74 -16.21
N SER A 170 5.46 1.64 -17.48
CA SER A 170 5.13 2.79 -18.33
C SER A 170 4.04 3.72 -17.75
N ARG A 171 3.13 3.20 -16.92
CA ARG A 171 2.15 4.00 -16.17
C ARG A 171 2.66 4.47 -14.82
N ALA A 172 3.63 3.77 -14.24
CA ALA A 172 4.21 4.10 -12.94
C ALA A 172 5.17 5.30 -12.99
N GLY A 173 5.72 5.65 -14.16
CA GLY A 173 6.71 6.73 -14.34
C GLY A 173 6.42 8.01 -13.55
N PRO A 174 5.22 8.63 -13.66
CA PRO A 174 4.87 9.83 -12.89
C PRO A 174 5.01 9.67 -11.37
N LEU A 175 4.72 8.47 -10.83
CA LEU A 175 4.81 8.17 -9.40
C LEU A 175 6.26 8.15 -8.89
N LEU A 176 7.22 7.90 -9.77
CA LEU A 176 8.65 7.78 -9.46
C LEU A 176 9.37 9.13 -9.47
N THR A 177 8.71 10.20 -9.92
CA THR A 177 9.30 11.52 -10.07
C THR A 177 9.79 12.05 -8.72
N GLY A 178 11.06 12.47 -8.67
CA GLY A 178 11.70 12.98 -7.45
C GLY A 178 12.05 11.90 -6.41
N LEU A 179 11.97 10.61 -6.77
CA LEU A 179 12.49 9.52 -5.94
C LEU A 179 13.94 9.16 -6.33
N PRO A 180 14.75 8.65 -5.38
CA PRO A 180 16.13 8.29 -5.65
C PRO A 180 16.23 7.17 -6.69
N LEU A 181 16.93 7.39 -7.80
CA LEU A 181 17.14 6.35 -8.83
C LEU A 181 18.20 5.33 -8.37
N SER A 182 17.97 4.06 -8.70
CA SER A 182 19.02 3.04 -8.65
C SER A 182 20.09 3.39 -9.68
N ARG A 183 21.36 3.36 -9.26
CA ARG A 183 22.50 3.49 -10.16
C ARG A 183 22.76 2.20 -10.92
#